data_AF-A0A1Q2LFQ2-F1
#
_entry.id   AF-A0A1Q2LFQ2-F1
#
_cell.length_a   1.000
_cell.length_b   1.000
_cell.length_c   1.000
_cell.angle_alpha   90.00
_cell.angle_beta   90.00
_cell.angle_gamma   90.00
#
_symmetry.space_group_name_H-M   'P 1'
#
loop_
_entity.id
_entity.type
_entity.pdbx_description
1 polymer ?
#
loop_
_entity_poly.entity_id
_entity_poly.type
_entity_poly.pdbx_seq_one_letter_code
_entity_poly.pdbx_strand_id
1 'polypeptide(L)'
;MFYIILLTSISTILSYLILTFIYRILFKSKEKVSKFLVFLGSIGLIIFYYTPYSYYLEPSFHKFRNICKLNPEIYQANGGKLDEEYYNKVLKYFDANIDDFIKYLNDNKRNWSILRKRQNDRIQSSITILFKGSNEAGNIIKGNLDNISLIELNVWWRDLRGLPAGNEGTGFYLSGSRLGCSHFEERN
;
A
#
# COMPACT_ATOMS: atom_id res chain seq x y z
N MET A 1 -4.99 31.47 0.80
CA MET A 1 -6.34 30.97 1.15
C MET A 1 -7.43 31.61 0.28
N PHE A 2 -7.60 32.94 0.27
CA PHE A 2 -8.57 33.64 -0.59
C PHE A 2 -8.44 33.32 -2.09
N TYR A 3 -7.22 33.28 -2.62
CA TYR A 3 -6.97 32.99 -4.04
C TYR A 3 -7.36 31.55 -4.42
N ILE A 4 -7.19 30.60 -3.49
CA ILE A 4 -7.58 29.20 -3.69
C ILE A 4 -9.11 29.12 -3.71
N ILE A 5 -9.79 29.79 -2.79
CA ILE A 5 -11.26 29.85 -2.74
C ILE A 5 -11.83 30.45 -4.03
N LEU A 6 -11.25 31.54 -4.54
CA LEU A 6 -11.65 32.18 -5.79
C LEU A 6 -11.44 31.27 -7.01
N LEU A 7 -10.29 30.60 -7.09
CA LEU A 7 -9.99 29.69 -8.20
C LEU A 7 -10.93 28.48 -8.18
N THR A 8 -11.23 27.95 -6.99
CA THR A 8 -12.17 26.83 -6.83
C THR A 8 -13.60 27.22 -7.20
N SER A 9 -14.07 28.42 -6.82
CA SER A 9 -15.42 28.87 -7.12
C SER A 9 -15.60 29.11 -8.62
N ILE A 10 -14.64 29.77 -9.28
CA ILE A 10 -14.67 29.98 -10.74
C ILE A 10 -14.68 28.64 -11.48
N SER A 11 -13.81 27.70 -11.10
CA SER A 11 -13.76 26.36 -11.73
C SER A 11 -15.08 25.58 -11.60
N THR A 12 -15.74 25.66 -10.43
CA THR A 12 -17.03 25.00 -10.21
C THR A 12 -18.17 25.63 -11.02
N ILE A 13 -18.22 26.97 -11.13
CA ILE A 13 -19.22 27.68 -11.95
C ILE A 13 -19.03 27.33 -13.43
N LEU A 14 -17.79 27.33 -13.90
CA LEU A 14 -17.48 27.02 -15.31
C LEU A 14 -17.85 25.58 -15.65
N SER A 15 -17.51 24.62 -14.78
CA SER A 15 -17.88 23.21 -14.96
C SER A 15 -19.40 23.00 -15.01
N TYR A 16 -20.15 23.69 -14.15
CA TYR A 16 -21.62 23.62 -14.15
C TYR A 16 -22.21 24.12 -15.47
N LEU A 17 -21.72 25.23 -16.01
CA LEU A 17 -22.18 25.79 -17.28
C LEU A 17 -21.87 24.86 -18.46
N ILE A 18 -20.65 24.33 -18.52
CA ILE A 18 -20.22 23.40 -19.58
C ILE A 18 -21.06 22.11 -19.55
N LEU A 19 -21.23 21.51 -18.36
CA LEU A 19 -22.06 20.32 -18.20
C LEU A 19 -23.51 20.57 -18.62
N THR A 20 -24.08 21.71 -18.22
CA THR A 20 -25.45 22.10 -18.60
C THR A 20 -25.60 22.19 -20.13
N PHE A 21 -24.61 22.75 -20.81
CA PHE A 21 -24.63 22.90 -22.27
C PHE A 21 -24.51 21.55 -22.99
N ILE A 22 -23.55 20.71 -22.59
CA ILE A 22 -23.37 19.34 -23.12
C ILE A 22 -24.64 18.52 -22.91
N TYR A 23 -25.27 18.63 -21.72
CA TYR A 23 -26.48 17.88 -21.41
C TYR A 23 -27.69 18.33 -22.23
N ARG A 24 -27.85 19.63 -22.47
CA ARG A 24 -28.91 20.16 -23.34
C ARG A 24 -28.77 19.67 -24.78
N ILE A 25 -27.54 19.51 -25.27
CA ILE A 25 -27.26 18.98 -26.61
C ILE A 25 -27.56 17.48 -26.68
N LEU A 26 -27.08 16.69 -25.72
CA LEU A 26 -27.22 15.22 -25.73
C LEU A 26 -28.64 14.75 -25.40
N PHE A 27 -29.30 15.39 -24.43
CA PHE A 27 -30.63 15.02 -23.98
C PHE A 27 -31.62 16.10 -24.40
N LYS A 28 -32.11 15.98 -25.64
CA LYS A 28 -33.07 16.89 -26.29
C LYS A 28 -34.45 16.96 -25.60
N SER A 29 -34.62 16.39 -24.41
CA SER A 29 -35.93 16.05 -23.87
C SER A 29 -35.92 15.93 -22.35
N LYS A 30 -36.87 16.63 -21.72
CA LYS A 30 -37.26 16.67 -20.29
C LYS A 30 -36.33 17.46 -19.36
N GLU A 31 -36.60 18.76 -19.28
CA GLU A 31 -35.91 19.78 -18.47
C GLU A 31 -35.64 19.36 -17.01
N LYS A 32 -36.57 18.61 -16.38
CA LYS A 32 -36.41 18.10 -14.99
C LYS A 32 -35.34 17.01 -14.87
N VAL A 33 -35.26 16.10 -15.84
CA VAL A 33 -34.29 14.98 -15.84
C VAL A 33 -32.88 15.51 -16.12
N SER A 34 -32.77 16.47 -17.05
CA SER A 34 -31.50 17.14 -17.38
C SER A 34 -30.90 17.89 -16.17
N LYS A 35 -31.68 18.68 -15.43
CA LYS A 35 -31.19 19.41 -14.25
C LYS A 35 -30.67 18.47 -13.15
N PHE A 36 -31.35 17.35 -12.92
CA PHE A 36 -30.95 16.36 -11.91
C PHE A 36 -29.64 15.65 -12.27
N LEU A 37 -29.43 15.31 -13.55
CA LEU A 37 -28.20 14.66 -14.00
C LEU A 37 -27.00 15.61 -14.04
N VAL A 38 -27.20 16.89 -14.35
CA VAL A 38 -26.16 17.93 -14.22
C VAL A 38 -25.73 18.10 -12.76
N PHE A 39 -26.67 18.08 -11.82
CA PHE A 39 -26.39 18.14 -10.38
C PHE A 39 -25.60 16.92 -9.87
N LEU A 40 -25.97 15.71 -10.32
CA LEU A 40 -25.20 14.49 -10.02
C LEU A 40 -23.80 14.52 -10.65
N GLY A 41 -23.69 15.00 -11.89
CA GLY A 41 -22.41 15.13 -12.58
C GLY A 41 -21.47 16.14 -11.92
N SER A 42 -22.00 17.27 -11.45
CA SER A 42 -21.19 18.28 -10.74
C SER A 42 -20.77 17.81 -9.35
N ILE A 43 -21.63 17.11 -8.59
CA ILE A 43 -21.22 16.44 -7.35
C ILE A 43 -20.15 15.38 -7.62
N GLY A 44 -20.34 14.57 -8.67
CA GLY A 44 -19.37 13.56 -9.09
C GLY A 44 -18.00 14.16 -9.42
N LEU A 45 -17.97 15.28 -10.16
CA LEU A 45 -16.75 16.02 -10.46
C LEU A 45 -16.11 16.62 -9.20
N ILE A 46 -16.89 17.21 -8.29
CA ILE A 46 -16.36 17.76 -7.03
C ILE A 46 -15.74 16.63 -6.21
N ILE A 47 -16.41 15.48 -6.08
CA ILE A 47 -15.82 14.31 -5.42
C ILE A 47 -14.53 13.92 -6.15
N PHE A 48 -14.52 13.81 -7.47
CA PHE A 48 -13.32 13.42 -8.22
C PHE A 48 -12.15 14.41 -8.11
N TYR A 49 -12.43 15.71 -7.99
CA TYR A 49 -11.44 16.78 -7.94
C TYR A 49 -10.91 17.04 -6.53
N TYR A 50 -11.78 16.88 -5.51
CA TYR A 50 -11.46 17.19 -4.12
C TYR A 50 -11.27 15.98 -3.22
N THR A 51 -11.71 14.78 -3.62
CA THR A 51 -11.14 13.56 -3.03
C THR A 51 -9.78 13.37 -3.71
N PRO A 52 -8.66 13.64 -3.01
CA PRO A 52 -7.38 13.19 -3.54
C PRO A 52 -7.56 11.70 -3.77
N TYR A 53 -7.31 11.21 -5.00
CA TYR A 53 -7.41 9.79 -5.37
C TYR A 53 -7.01 8.97 -4.17
N SER A 54 -8.00 8.52 -3.39
CA SER A 54 -7.68 8.14 -2.03
C SER A 54 -6.96 6.83 -2.24
N TYR A 55 -5.71 6.74 -1.81
CA TYR A 55 -4.92 5.53 -2.04
C TYR A 55 -5.67 4.28 -1.55
N TYR A 56 -6.61 4.44 -0.61
CA TYR A 56 -7.55 3.41 -0.15
C TYR A 56 -8.39 2.76 -1.26
N LEU A 57 -8.60 3.42 -2.41
CA LEU A 57 -9.33 2.87 -3.56
C LEU A 57 -8.40 2.15 -4.55
N GLU A 58 -7.08 2.26 -4.39
CA GLU A 58 -6.13 1.64 -5.31
C GLU A 58 -5.96 0.15 -4.99
N PRO A 59 -6.11 -0.76 -5.98
CA PRO A 59 -5.95 -2.20 -5.75
C PRO A 59 -4.60 -2.58 -5.14
N SER A 60 -3.54 -1.86 -5.49
CA SER A 60 -2.20 -2.06 -4.90
C SER A 60 -2.16 -1.72 -3.41
N PHE A 61 -2.93 -0.75 -2.94
CA PHE A 61 -3.00 -0.41 -1.52
C PHE A 61 -3.71 -1.50 -0.72
N HIS A 62 -4.80 -2.07 -1.26
CA HIS A 62 -5.45 -3.23 -0.63
C HIS A 62 -4.53 -4.44 -0.54
N LYS A 63 -3.74 -4.71 -1.59
CA LYS A 63 -2.70 -5.74 -1.55
C LYS A 63 -1.67 -5.46 -0.46
N PHE A 64 -1.14 -4.24 -0.42
CA PHE A 64 -0.23 -3.77 0.63
C PHE A 64 -0.80 -3.98 2.04
N ARG A 65 -2.03 -3.51 2.29
CA ARG A 65 -2.73 -3.68 3.57
C ARG A 65 -2.84 -5.15 3.97
N ASN A 66 -3.15 -6.04 3.03
CA ASN A 66 -3.24 -7.47 3.32
C ASN A 66 -1.88 -8.09 3.65
N ILE A 67 -0.80 -7.64 3.01
CA ILE A 67 0.55 -8.10 3.35
C ILE A 67 0.95 -7.62 4.75
N CYS A 68 0.60 -6.38 5.12
CA CYS A 68 0.89 -5.86 6.46
C CYS A 68 0.19 -6.60 7.59
N LYS A 69 -0.90 -7.36 7.33
CA LYS A 69 -1.47 -8.27 8.34
C LYS A 69 -0.52 -9.40 8.75
N LEU A 70 0.52 -9.67 7.96
CA LEU A 70 1.57 -10.64 8.27
C LEU A 70 2.74 -10.02 9.05
N ASN A 71 2.72 -8.69 9.29
CA ASN A 71 3.73 -8.08 10.14
C ASN A 71 3.63 -8.69 11.55
N PRO A 72 4.75 -9.08 12.19
CA PRO A 72 4.72 -9.78 13.48
C PRO A 72 3.88 -9.08 14.55
N GLU A 73 4.09 -7.78 14.73
CA GLU A 73 3.41 -6.97 15.75
C GLU A 73 1.92 -6.86 15.45
N ILE A 74 1.56 -6.53 14.21
CA ILE A 74 0.17 -6.45 13.76
C ILE A 74 -0.52 -7.82 13.89
N TYR A 75 0.15 -8.89 13.52
CA TYR A 75 -0.38 -10.24 13.58
C TYR A 75 -0.67 -10.67 15.03
N GLN A 76 0.26 -10.40 15.95
CA GLN A 76 0.08 -10.65 17.37
C GLN A 76 -1.00 -9.77 18.00
N ALA A 77 -1.07 -8.48 17.63
CA ALA A 77 -2.12 -7.57 18.09
C ALA A 77 -3.53 -8.02 17.68
N ASN A 78 -3.64 -8.76 16.56
CA ASN A 78 -4.89 -9.38 16.12
C ASN A 78 -5.17 -10.75 16.77
N GLY A 79 -4.42 -11.13 17.81
CA GLY A 79 -4.57 -12.40 18.54
C GLY A 79 -3.83 -13.60 17.92
N GLY A 80 -3.01 -13.38 16.90
CA GLY A 80 -2.18 -14.41 16.29
C GLY A 80 -0.99 -14.82 17.18
N LYS A 81 -0.46 -16.03 16.96
CA LYS A 81 0.75 -16.54 17.62
C LYS A 81 1.86 -16.73 16.59
N LEU A 82 3.09 -16.36 16.96
CA LEU A 82 4.26 -16.59 16.10
C LEU A 82 4.67 -18.07 16.20
N ASP A 83 3.91 -18.93 15.54
CA ASP A 83 4.10 -20.37 15.48
C ASP A 83 4.38 -20.83 14.04
N GLU A 84 4.50 -22.14 13.85
CA GLU A 84 4.77 -22.74 12.54
C GLU A 84 3.76 -22.31 11.47
N GLU A 85 2.48 -22.11 11.81
CA GLU A 85 1.47 -21.63 10.85
C GLU A 85 1.83 -20.22 10.37
N TYR A 86 2.18 -19.33 11.29
CA TYR A 86 2.61 -17.97 10.95
C TYR A 86 3.85 -17.99 10.04
N TYR A 87 4.89 -18.75 10.40
CA TYR A 87 6.13 -18.81 9.62
C TYR A 87 5.88 -19.36 8.20
N ASN A 88 5.08 -20.42 8.08
CA ASN A 88 4.69 -20.95 6.78
C ASN A 88 3.90 -19.93 5.94
N LYS A 89 3.00 -19.17 6.58
CA LYS A 89 2.20 -18.13 5.90
C LYS A 89 3.06 -16.99 5.36
N VAL A 90 3.99 -16.49 6.17
CA VAL A 90 4.86 -15.38 5.76
C VAL A 90 5.90 -15.83 4.74
N LEU A 91 6.50 -17.01 4.89
CA LEU A 91 7.47 -17.53 3.92
C LEU A 91 6.82 -17.87 2.59
N LYS A 92 5.61 -18.44 2.59
CA LYS A 92 4.84 -18.68 1.37
C LYS A 92 4.61 -17.41 0.57
N TYR A 93 4.42 -16.26 1.22
CA TYR A 93 4.34 -14.98 0.52
C TYR A 93 5.62 -14.66 -0.26
N PHE A 94 6.79 -15.06 0.24
CA PHE A 94 8.10 -14.92 -0.42
C PHE A 94 8.47 -16.11 -1.32
N ASP A 95 7.51 -16.98 -1.66
CA ASP A 95 7.72 -18.20 -2.45
C ASP A 95 8.76 -19.15 -1.84
N ALA A 96 8.84 -19.16 -0.50
CA ALA A 96 9.73 -20.01 0.28
C ALA A 96 8.94 -20.91 1.23
N ASN A 97 9.58 -21.99 1.71
CA ASN A 97 9.09 -22.82 2.80
C ASN A 97 10.10 -22.82 3.95
N ILE A 98 9.64 -23.17 5.15
CA ILE A 98 10.46 -23.10 6.36
C ILE A 98 11.60 -24.13 6.35
N ASP A 99 11.34 -25.33 5.85
CA ASP A 99 12.31 -26.43 5.85
C ASP A 99 13.53 -26.13 4.98
N ASP A 100 13.31 -25.68 3.75
CA ASP A 100 14.37 -25.28 2.83
C ASP A 100 15.13 -24.06 3.35
N PHE A 101 14.42 -23.12 3.98
CA PHE A 101 15.05 -21.94 4.58
C PHE A 101 15.99 -22.32 5.73
N ILE A 102 15.52 -23.17 6.65
CA ILE A 102 16.32 -23.68 7.77
C ILE A 102 17.49 -24.52 7.26
N LYS A 103 17.24 -25.41 6.30
CA LYS A 103 18.28 -26.23 5.68
C LYS A 103 19.38 -25.37 5.05
N TYR A 104 18.99 -24.37 4.25
CA TYR A 104 19.93 -23.41 3.66
C TYR A 104 20.81 -22.74 4.71
N LEU A 105 20.21 -22.28 5.82
CA LEU A 105 20.95 -21.63 6.90
C LEU A 105 21.95 -22.57 7.56
N ASN A 106 21.51 -23.79 7.89
CA ASN A 106 22.35 -24.81 8.51
C ASN A 106 23.53 -25.24 7.61
N ASP A 107 23.26 -25.52 6.33
CA ASP A 107 24.28 -25.94 5.36
C ASP A 107 25.35 -24.85 5.15
N ASN A 108 24.94 -23.58 5.24
CA ASN A 108 25.83 -22.43 5.08
C ASN A 108 26.39 -21.89 6.40
N LYS A 109 26.12 -22.54 7.54
CA LYS A 109 26.51 -22.09 8.89
C LYS A 109 26.12 -20.63 9.17
N ARG A 110 24.94 -20.23 8.70
CA ARG A 110 24.35 -18.91 8.92
C ARG A 110 23.22 -19.03 9.93
N ASN A 111 23.04 -18.00 10.75
CA ASN A 111 21.93 -17.89 11.67
C ASN A 111 20.88 -16.87 11.23
N TRP A 112 21.03 -16.24 10.06
CA TRP A 112 20.03 -15.31 9.53
C TRP A 112 20.02 -15.30 8.01
N SER A 113 18.88 -14.92 7.45
CA SER A 113 18.75 -14.60 6.03
C SER A 113 17.62 -13.59 5.81
N ILE A 114 17.66 -12.94 4.65
CA ILE A 114 16.66 -11.96 4.22
C ILE A 114 16.07 -12.41 2.89
N LEU A 115 14.75 -12.53 2.85
CA LEU A 115 14.02 -12.71 1.59
C LEU A 115 13.46 -11.37 1.16
N ARG A 116 13.49 -11.10 -0.15
CA ARG A 116 12.97 -9.85 -0.73
C ARG A 116 12.02 -10.18 -1.87
N LYS A 117 10.89 -9.49 -1.92
CA LYS A 117 9.90 -9.61 -2.98
C LYS A 117 9.45 -8.24 -3.42
N ARG A 118 9.53 -7.99 -4.73
CA ARG A 118 9.02 -6.76 -5.34
C ARG A 118 7.79 -7.11 -6.18
N GLN A 119 6.68 -6.45 -5.91
CA GLN A 119 5.48 -6.55 -6.73
C GLN A 119 5.26 -5.21 -7.44
N ASN A 120 5.59 -5.21 -8.73
CA ASN A 120 5.56 -4.04 -9.60
C ASN A 120 6.43 -2.89 -9.04
N ASP A 121 6.11 -1.65 -9.41
CA ASP A 121 6.82 -0.46 -8.92
C ASP A 121 6.25 0.11 -7.61
N ARG A 122 5.20 -0.53 -7.08
CA ARG A 122 4.42 -0.01 -5.96
C ARG A 122 4.69 -0.72 -4.64
N ILE A 123 4.93 -2.03 -4.63
CA ILE A 123 5.10 -2.79 -3.39
C ILE A 123 6.50 -3.40 -3.34
N GLN A 124 7.21 -3.16 -2.25
CA GLN A 124 8.46 -3.82 -1.94
C GLN A 124 8.34 -4.43 -0.55
N SER A 125 8.72 -5.69 -0.41
CA SER A 125 8.66 -6.42 0.85
C SER A 125 9.99 -7.09 1.11
N SER A 126 10.37 -7.16 2.37
CA SER A 126 11.46 -8.00 2.83
C SER A 126 11.15 -8.57 4.19
N ILE A 127 11.52 -9.83 4.40
CA ILE A 127 11.49 -10.46 5.72
C ILE A 127 12.90 -10.84 6.15
N THR A 128 13.25 -10.45 7.36
CA THR A 128 14.47 -10.89 8.04
C THR A 128 14.08 -11.90 9.10
N ILE A 129 14.73 -13.06 9.12
CA ILE A 129 14.59 -14.05 10.18
C ILE A 129 15.98 -14.32 10.75
N LEU A 130 16.11 -14.17 12.06
CA LEU A 130 17.32 -14.44 12.82
C LEU A 130 17.05 -15.57 13.82
N PHE A 131 17.97 -16.52 13.86
CA PHE A 131 18.03 -17.60 14.82
C PHE A 131 19.13 -17.30 15.84
N LYS A 132 18.96 -17.83 17.05
CA LYS A 132 20.00 -17.84 18.08
C LYS A 132 21.25 -18.53 17.51
N GLY A 133 22.35 -17.79 17.45
CA GLY A 133 23.60 -18.28 16.84
C GLY A 133 24.39 -19.24 17.74
N SER A 134 24.25 -19.09 19.05
CA SER A 134 24.87 -19.98 20.04
C SER A 134 24.02 -20.11 21.30
N ASN A 135 24.24 -21.19 22.06
CA ASN A 135 23.70 -21.31 23.41
C ASN A 135 24.57 -20.54 24.41
N GLU A 136 24.16 -20.51 25.68
CA GLU A 136 24.91 -19.86 26.77
C GLU A 136 26.32 -20.44 26.97
N ALA A 137 26.55 -21.69 26.53
CA ALA A 137 27.84 -22.35 26.54
C ALA A 137 28.71 -22.09 25.29
N GLY A 138 28.25 -21.25 24.35
CA GLY A 138 28.99 -20.88 23.14
C GLY A 138 28.93 -21.89 21.98
N ASN A 139 28.14 -22.95 22.10
CA ASN A 139 27.97 -23.94 21.02
C ASN A 139 27.04 -23.40 19.94
N ILE A 140 27.41 -23.58 18.66
CA ILE A 140 26.56 -23.23 17.51
C ILE A 140 25.27 -24.03 17.57
N ILE A 141 24.13 -23.33 17.59
CA ILE A 141 22.81 -23.97 17.56
C ILE A 141 22.39 -24.16 16.11
N LYS A 142 21.90 -25.35 15.77
CA LYS A 142 21.22 -25.57 14.47
C LYS A 142 19.92 -24.78 14.44
N GLY A 143 19.67 -24.08 13.35
CA GLY A 143 18.41 -23.39 13.12
C GLY A 143 17.23 -24.35 13.26
N ASN A 144 16.26 -23.96 14.09
CA ASN A 144 14.95 -24.58 14.25
C ASN A 144 13.96 -23.46 14.64
N LEU A 145 12.66 -23.65 14.40
CA LEU A 145 11.59 -22.71 14.75
C LEU A 145 11.68 -22.21 16.19
N ASP A 146 11.95 -23.10 17.15
CA ASP A 146 12.09 -22.76 18.57
C ASP A 146 13.25 -21.81 18.89
N ASN A 147 14.22 -21.71 17.95
CA ASN A 147 15.43 -20.92 18.10
C ASN A 147 15.36 -19.59 17.36
N ILE A 148 14.21 -19.22 16.80
CA ILE A 148 14.03 -17.89 16.18
C ILE A 148 14.09 -16.83 17.27
N SER A 149 15.03 -15.91 17.15
CA SER A 149 15.22 -14.80 18.10
C SER A 149 14.58 -13.50 17.63
N LEU A 150 14.47 -13.32 16.31
CA LEU A 150 13.91 -12.11 15.72
C LEU A 150 13.29 -12.43 14.37
N ILE A 151 12.15 -11.82 14.11
CA ILE A 151 11.51 -11.77 12.80
C ILE A 151 11.06 -10.34 12.52
N GLU A 152 11.43 -9.82 11.36
CA GLU A 152 11.09 -8.46 10.94
C GLU A 152 10.54 -8.47 9.52
N LEU A 153 9.26 -8.10 9.37
CA LEU A 153 8.62 -7.91 8.07
C LEU A 153 8.55 -6.42 7.73
N ASN A 154 9.34 -6.02 6.75
CA ASN A 154 9.35 -4.67 6.20
C ASN A 154 8.57 -4.65 4.89
N VAL A 155 7.52 -3.84 4.80
CA VAL A 155 6.73 -3.66 3.58
C VAL A 155 6.56 -2.19 3.30
N TRP A 156 6.86 -1.80 2.07
CA TRP A 156 6.70 -0.44 1.56
C TRP A 156 5.70 -0.43 0.42
N TRP A 157 4.80 0.54 0.45
CA TRP A 157 3.90 0.86 -0.63
C TRP A 157 4.09 2.28 -1.13
N ARG A 158 4.06 2.48 -2.45
CA ARG A 158 4.20 3.79 -3.09
C ARG A 158 2.88 4.21 -3.71
N ASP A 159 2.46 5.44 -3.38
CA ASP A 159 1.23 6.05 -3.91
C ASP A 159 1.37 6.59 -5.34
N LEU A 160 2.58 6.52 -5.92
CA LEU A 160 2.96 6.83 -7.31
C LEU A 160 1.94 7.73 -8.03
N ARG A 161 2.15 9.04 -7.94
CA ARG A 161 1.34 10.06 -8.61
C ARG A 161 2.10 10.62 -9.81
N GLY A 162 1.37 10.98 -10.85
CA GLY A 162 1.91 11.74 -11.97
C GLY A 162 2.25 13.16 -11.51
N LEU A 163 3.53 13.52 -11.54
CA LEU A 163 4.00 14.88 -11.31
C LEU A 163 4.55 15.46 -12.62
N PRO A 164 4.32 16.76 -12.90
CA PRO A 164 4.93 17.42 -14.04
C PRO A 164 6.45 17.48 -13.87
N ALA A 165 7.18 17.13 -14.92
CA ALA A 165 8.63 17.20 -14.99
C ALA A 165 9.10 18.60 -15.39
N GLY A 166 10.18 19.08 -14.75
CA GLY A 166 10.77 20.40 -15.02
C GLY A 166 9.92 21.58 -14.51
N ASN A 167 10.50 22.78 -14.55
CA ASN A 167 9.83 24.01 -14.10
C ASN A 167 8.68 24.45 -15.03
N GLU A 168 8.59 23.88 -16.23
CA GLU A 168 7.61 24.25 -17.27
C GLU A 168 6.77 23.06 -17.78
N GLY A 169 6.89 21.87 -17.18
CA GLY A 169 6.09 20.71 -17.59
C GLY A 169 6.55 20.05 -18.89
N THR A 170 7.86 19.79 -19.03
CA THR A 170 8.45 19.12 -20.20
C THR A 170 8.09 17.64 -20.33
N GLY A 171 7.33 17.09 -19.37
CA GLY A 171 6.82 15.73 -19.36
C GLY A 171 6.11 15.40 -18.05
N PHE A 172 5.83 14.11 -17.82
CA PHE A 172 5.32 13.61 -16.54
C PHE A 172 6.22 12.50 -16.02
N TYR A 173 6.42 12.45 -14.70
CA TYR A 173 7.09 11.35 -14.02
C TYR A 173 6.26 10.83 -12.86
N LEU A 174 6.42 9.55 -12.54
CA LEU A 174 5.76 8.94 -11.38
C LEU A 174 6.63 9.12 -10.14
N SER A 175 6.12 9.87 -9.17
CA SER A 175 6.74 10.02 -7.86
C SER A 175 5.67 9.98 -6.78
N GLY A 176 6.05 9.58 -5.58
CA GLY A 176 5.10 9.35 -4.52
C GLY A 176 5.77 9.07 -3.18
N SER A 177 5.00 9.31 -2.13
CA SER A 177 5.36 8.98 -0.76
C SER A 177 5.41 7.47 -0.56
N ARG A 178 6.16 7.03 0.45
CA ARG A 178 6.22 5.64 0.89
C ARG A 178 5.39 5.49 2.15
N LEU A 179 4.54 4.47 2.19
CA LEU A 179 3.81 4.04 3.38
C LEU A 179 4.34 2.69 3.83
N GLY A 180 4.63 2.56 5.12
CA GLY A 180 5.03 1.32 5.78
C GLY A 180 3.87 0.68 6.55
N CYS A 181 4.07 -0.54 7.06
CA CYS A 181 3.04 -1.20 7.87
C CYS A 181 2.69 -0.46 9.17
N SER A 182 3.59 0.38 9.68
CA SER A 182 3.32 1.26 10.83
C SER A 182 2.13 2.19 10.65
N HIS A 183 1.71 2.45 9.41
CA HIS A 183 0.45 3.14 9.11
C HIS A 183 -0.80 2.43 9.69
N PHE A 184 -0.69 1.16 10.07
CA PHE A 184 -1.75 0.34 10.64
C PHE A 184 -1.55 0.00 12.12
N GLU A 185 -0.42 0.38 12.74
CA GLU A 185 -0.13 0.10 14.15
C GLU A 185 -0.95 0.99 15.10
N GLU A 186 -1.22 2.25 14.73
CA GLU A 186 -1.85 3.26 15.59
C GLU A 186 -3.40 3.29 15.56
N ARG A 187 -4.08 2.25 15.06
CA ARG A 187 -5.55 2.28 14.86
C ARG A 187 -6.35 1.15 15.54
N ASN A 188 -5.83 0.61 16.63
CA ASN A 188 -6.56 -0.30 17.52
C ASN A 188 -6.68 0.28 18.93
#